data_AF-A0A284VIN7-F1
#
_entry.id   AF-A0A284VIN7-F1
#
_cell.length_a   1.000
_cell.length_b   1.000
_cell.length_c   1.000
_cell.angle_alpha   90.00
_cell.angle_beta   90.00
_cell.angle_gamma   90.00
#
_symmetry.space_group_name_H-M   'P 1'
#
loop_
_entity.id
_entity.type
_entity.pdbx_description
1 polymer ?
#
loop_
_entity_poly.entity_id
_entity_poly.type
_entity_poly.pdbx_seq_one_letter_code
_entity_poly.pdbx_strand_id
1 'polypeptide(L)' 'MGIIIPQYLLQEMGLPEVVDISLTGGSLVITPLNKIVRRKPRDEDETSGLYSIMKANIESSIKKGKVKWINEREMERTIC' A
#
# COMPACT_ATOMS: atom_id res chain seq x y z
N MET A 1 -12.91 -20.51 -2.25
CA MET A 1 -12.46 -21.05 -3.55
C MET A 1 -11.85 -19.92 -4.35
N GLY A 2 -10.69 -20.12 -4.95
CA GLY A 2 -9.98 -19.12 -5.75
C GLY A 2 -9.71 -19.64 -7.16
N ILE A 3 -9.33 -18.73 -8.07
CA ILE A 3 -8.91 -19.07 -9.43
C ILE A 3 -7.38 -19.22 -9.41
N ILE A 4 -6.86 -20.36 -9.86
CA ILE A 4 -5.42 -20.56 -10.03
C ILE A 4 -5.02 -20.00 -11.39
N ILE A 5 -4.15 -18.98 -11.38
CA ILE A 5 -3.61 -18.37 -12.61
C ILE A 5 -2.25 -19.02 -12.91
N PRO A 6 -2.03 -19.57 -14.12
CA PRO A 6 -0.74 -20.08 -14.54
C PRO A 6 0.38 -19.05 -14.44
N GLN A 7 1.56 -19.48 -14.00
CA GLN A 7 2.72 -18.61 -13.75
C GLN A 7 3.18 -17.84 -14.99
N TYR A 8 3.11 -18.44 -16.18
CA TYR A 8 3.56 -17.78 -17.41
C TYR A 8 2.72 -16.53 -17.74
N LEU A 9 1.40 -16.55 -17.48
CA LEU A 9 0.54 -15.37 -17.66
C LEU A 9 0.92 -14.25 -16.70
N LEU A 10 1.25 -14.59 -15.45
CA LEU A 10 1.72 -13.61 -14.47
C LEU A 10 3.08 -13.00 -14.87
N GLN A 11 3.97 -13.81 -15.47
CA GLN A 11 5.26 -13.33 -15.96
C GLN A 11 5.12 -12.35 -17.13
N GLU A 12 4.22 -12.63 -18.09
CA GLU A 12 3.90 -11.71 -19.20
C GLU A 12 3.36 -10.37 -18.69
N MET A 13 2.66 -10.37 -17.55
CA MET A 13 2.14 -9.17 -16.88
C MET A 13 3.16 -8.45 -15.98
N GLY A 14 4.39 -8.96 -15.85
CA GLY A 14 5.42 -8.38 -14.98
C GLY A 14 5.33 -8.75 -13.50
N LEU A 15 4.75 -9.91 -13.18
CA LEU A 15 4.52 -10.41 -11.82
C LEU A 15 3.78 -9.40 -10.92
N PRO A 16 2.57 -8.97 -11.32
CA PRO A 16 1.84 -7.99 -10.54
C PRO A 16 1.40 -8.57 -9.19
N GLU A 17 1.69 -7.86 -8.10
CA GLU A 17 1.17 -8.21 -6.77
C GLU A 17 -0.36 -8.03 -6.68
N VAL A 18 -0.92 -7.15 -7.52
CA VAL A 18 -2.34 -6.82 -7.56
C VAL A 18 -2.83 -6.73 -8.99
N VAL A 19 -3.98 -7.35 -9.25
CA VAL A 19 -4.70 -7.28 -10.53
C VAL A 19 -6.09 -6.72 -10.32
N ASP A 20 -6.55 -5.92 -11.27
CA ASP A 20 -7.96 -5.56 -11.39
C ASP A 20 -8.68 -6.62 -12.21
N ILE A 21 -9.88 -7.00 -11.78
CA ILE A 21 -10.71 -8.02 -12.44
C ILE A 21 -12.05 -7.38 -12.78
N SER A 22 -12.31 -7.22 -14.08
CA SER A 22 -13.56 -6.68 -14.58
C SER A 22 -14.29 -7.71 -15.45
N LEU A 23 -15.62 -7.70 -15.38
CA LEU A 23 -16.47 -8.54 -16.23
C LEU A 23 -16.92 -7.72 -17.44
N THR A 24 -16.59 -8.17 -18.64
CA THR A 24 -16.95 -7.48 -19.89
C THR A 24 -17.48 -8.50 -20.89
N GLY A 25 -18.77 -8.37 -21.25
CA GLY A 25 -19.37 -9.19 -22.31
C GLY A 25 -19.29 -10.70 -22.09
N GLY A 26 -19.32 -11.17 -20.85
CA GLY A 26 -19.18 -12.60 -20.51
C GLY A 26 -17.73 -13.08 -20.35
N SER A 27 -16.75 -12.19 -20.51
CA SER A 27 -15.34 -12.48 -20.28
C SER A 27 -14.83 -11.81 -19.00
N LEU A 28 -13.84 -12.44 -18.37
CA LEU A 28 -13.07 -11.86 -17.26
C LEU A 28 -11.81 -11.21 -17.82
N VAL A 29 -11.71 -9.89 -17.67
CA VAL A 29 -10.51 -9.12 -18.04
C VAL A 29 -9.69 -8.89 -16.78
N ILE A 30 -8.45 -9.35 -16.81
CA ILE A 30 -7.48 -9.24 -15.70
C ILE A 30 -6.38 -8.28 -16.14
N THR A 31 -6.18 -7.19 -15.40
CA THR A 31 -5.21 -6.14 -15.75
C THR A 31 -4.27 -5.85 -14.58
N PRO A 32 -2.95 -5.68 -14.82
CA PRO A 32 -2.00 -5.37 -13.75
C PRO A 32 -2.24 -3.95 -13.24
N LEU A 33 -2.31 -3.79 -11.92
CA LEU A 33 -2.54 -2.50 -11.28
C LEU A 33 -1.19 -1.87 -10.91
N ASN A 34 -0.64 -1.04 -11.81
CA ASN A 34 0.66 -0.36 -11.60
C ASN A 34 0.61 0.85 -10.66
N LYS A 35 -0.56 1.17 -10.09
CA LYS A 35 -0.70 2.24 -9.10
C LYS A 35 -0.92 1.63 -7.74
N ILE A 36 -0.18 2.10 -6.74
CA ILE A 36 -0.45 1.83 -5.32
C ILE A 36 -1.81 2.44 -5.01
N VAL A 37 -2.88 1.65 -5.18
CA VAL A 37 -4.22 2.04 -4.76
C VAL A 37 -4.19 1.96 -3.24
N ARG A 38 -4.11 3.11 -2.57
CA ARG A 38 -4.39 3.21 -1.13
C ARG A 38 -5.81 2.69 -0.89
N ARG A 39 -5.95 1.43 -0.51
CA ARG A 39 -7.20 0.86 -0.03
C ARG A 39 -7.31 1.13 1.47
N LYS A 40 -8.55 1.23 1.97
CA LYS A 40 -8.78 1.11 3.41
C LYS A 40 -8.27 -0.27 3.86
N PRO A 41 -7.67 -0.37 5.06
CA PRO A 41 -7.29 -1.65 5.64
C PRO A 41 -8.47 -2.62 5.57
N ARG A 42 -8.23 -3.85 5.13
CA ARG A 42 -9.25 -4.89 5.01
C ARG A 42 -9.63 -5.42 6.37
N ASP A 43 -8.63 -5.57 7.24
CA ASP A 43 -8.73 -6.18 8.56
C ASP A 43 -7.93 -5.41 9.63
N GLU A 44 -8.16 -5.72 10.91
CA GLU A 44 -7.49 -5.08 12.05
C GLU A 44 -5.96 -5.29 12.04
N ASP A 45 -5.49 -6.43 11.55
CA ASP A 45 -4.06 -6.75 11.41
C ASP A 45 -3.36 -5.85 10.39
N GLU A 46 -4.03 -5.51 9.28
CA GLU A 46 -3.48 -4.59 8.29
C GLU A 46 -3.45 -3.15 8.84
N THR A 47 -4.40 -2.82 9.71
CA THR A 47 -4.48 -1.52 10.39
C THR A 47 -3.35 -1.36 11.42
N SER A 48 -3.08 -2.40 12.21
CA SER A 48 -1.99 -2.42 13.20
C SER A 48 -0.62 -2.41 12.52
N GLY A 49 -0.47 -3.15 11.42
CA GLY A 49 0.71 -3.13 10.56
C GLY A 49 0.98 -1.73 9.99
N LEU A 50 -0.04 -1.08 9.41
CA LEU A 50 0.08 0.27 8.88
C LEU A 50 0.46 1.28 9.97
N TYR A 51 -0.15 1.18 11.16
CA TYR A 51 0.17 2.04 12.29
C TYR A 51 1.63 1.89 12.74
N SER A 52 2.13 0.66 12.80
CA SER A 52 3.52 0.38 13.17
C SER A 52 4.53 1.01 12.19
N ILE A 53 4.26 0.92 10.89
CA ILE A 53 5.08 1.51 9.82
C ILE A 53 5.02 3.04 9.89
N MET A 54 3.82 3.60 10.08
CA MET A 54 3.64 5.04 10.22
C MET A 54 4.41 5.58 11.43
N LYS A 55 4.30 4.92 12.58
CA LYS A 55 5.02 5.27 13.81
C LYS A 55 6.53 5.23 13.59
N ALA A 56 7.06 4.15 13.01
CA ALA A 56 8.48 4.01 12.73
C ALA A 56 9.02 5.12 11.81
N ASN A 57 8.25 5.51 10.79
CA ASN A 57 8.62 6.59 9.88
C ASN A 57 8.66 7.96 10.55
N ILE A 58 7.69 8.25 11.42
CA ILE A 58 7.66 9.49 12.21
C ILE A 58 8.86 9.54 13.16
N GLU A 59 9.11 8.47 13.92
CA GLU A 59 10.26 8.37 14.83
C GLU A 59 11.60 8.53 14.09
N SER A 60 11.75 7.90 12.92
CA SER A 60 12.94 8.05 12.07
C SER A 60 13.12 9.50 11.60
N SER A 61 12.03 10.18 11.25
CA SER A 61 12.08 11.55 10.78
C SER A 61 12.39 12.54 11.91
N ILE A 62 11.93 12.27 13.13
CA ILE A 62 12.29 13.01 14.35
C ILE A 62 13.78 12.82 14.67
N LYS A 63 14.29 11.57 14.64
CA LYS A 63 15.72 11.27 14.85
C LYS A 63 16.62 11.99 13.84
N LYS A 64 16.15 12.16 12.61
CA LYS A 64 16.85 12.90 11.54
C LYS A 64 16.69 14.42 11.63
N GLY A 65 15.96 14.94 12.62
CA GLY A 65 15.73 16.37 12.81
C GLY A 65 14.79 17.01 11.78
N LYS A 66 14.12 16.22 10.93
CA LYS A 66 13.25 16.73 9.86
C LYS A 66 11.86 17.16 10.34
N VAL A 67 11.46 16.68 11.52
CA VAL A 67 10.16 16.97 12.13
C VAL A 67 10.35 17.07 13.64
N LYS A 68 9.64 18.01 14.27
CA LYS A 68 9.65 18.23 15.71
C LYS A 68 8.22 18.32 16.23
N TRP A 69 7.95 17.75 17.40
CA TRP A 69 6.70 17.98 18.11
C TRP A 69 6.68 19.39 18.68
N ILE A 70 5.64 20.16 18.35
CA ILE A 70 5.37 21.47 18.98
C ILE A 70 4.53 21.23 20.25
N ASN A 71 3.48 20.41 20.12
CA ASN A 71 2.51 20.08 21.17
C ASN A 71 2.10 18.60 21.08
N GLU A 72 1.21 18.13 21.95
CA GLU A 72 0.71 16.73 21.96
C GLU A 72 0.03 16.28 20.65
N ARG A 73 -0.44 17.23 19.82
CA ARG A 73 -1.16 16.95 18.56
C ARG A 73 -0.58 17.62 17.33
N GLU A 74 0.49 18.41 17.49
CA GLU A 74 1.03 19.26 16.41
C GLU A 74 2.51 18.95 16.17
N MET A 75 2.85 18.72 14.91
CA MET A 75 4.22 18.54 14.44
C MET A 75 4.60 19.62 13.44
N GLU A 76 5.79 20.20 13.61
CA GLU A 76 6.41 21.10 12.65
C GLU A 76 7.39 20.35 11.77
N ARG A 77 7.40 20.66 10.47
CA ARG A 77 8.45 20.20 9.57
C ARG A 77 9.59 21.20 9.59
N THR A 78 10.75 20.77 10.04
CA THR A 78 11.98 21.56 9.95
C THR A 78 12.45 21.54 8.49
N ILE A 79 12.28 22.65 7.78
CA ILE A 79 12.86 22.83 6.45
C ILE A 79 14.36 23.05 6.67
N CYS A 80 15.17 22.06 6.30
CA CYS A 80 16.61 22.24 6.08
C CYS A 80 16.84 22.58 4.61
#